data_AF-A0A820FVX6-F1
#
_entry.id   AF-A0A820FVX6-F1
#
_cell.length_a   1.000
_cell.length_b   1.000
_cell.length_c   1.000
_cell.angle_alpha   90.00
_cell.angle_beta   90.00
_cell.angle_gamma   90.00
#
_symmetry.space_group_name_H-M   'P 1'
#
loop_
_entity.id
_entity.type
_entity.pdbx_description
1 polymer ?
#
loop_
_entity_poly.entity_id
_entity_poly.type
_entity_poly.pdbx_seq_one_letter_code
_entity_poly.pdbx_strand_id
1 'polypeptide(L)'
;DNVPVQLSAVLFYQVKNAYKACFDVTDYRSSIYSVGTSSLRSIVGQFEYDQIIGDRNKLNKEWLSVVGNSIEHWGVQTTKAEIQSFGPLDASVARTLEKQMDAERDRRQ
;
A
#
# COMPACT_ATOMS: atom_id res chain seq x y z
N ASP A 1 -7.68 -0.25 -14.97
CA ASP A 1 -8.36 -1.54 -15.20
C ASP A 1 -9.29 -1.92 -14.05
N ASN A 2 -10.50 -2.37 -14.37
CA ASN A 2 -11.56 -2.73 -13.40
C ASN A 2 -11.41 -4.16 -12.83
N VAL A 3 -10.17 -4.65 -12.70
CA VAL A 3 -9.92 -6.00 -12.18
C VAL A 3 -9.92 -5.96 -10.64
N PRO A 4 -10.74 -6.78 -9.96
CA PRO A 4 -10.65 -6.93 -8.51
C PRO A 4 -9.29 -7.49 -8.12
N VAL A 5 -8.55 -6.75 -7.30
CA VAL A 5 -7.23 -7.15 -6.79
C VAL A 5 -7.28 -7.41 -5.29
N GLN A 6 -6.45 -8.35 -4.85
CA GLN A 6 -6.15 -8.58 -3.45
C GLN A 6 -4.71 -8.17 -3.17
N LEU A 7 -4.51 -7.52 -2.03
CA LEU A 7 -3.21 -7.04 -1.60
C LEU A 7 -3.01 -7.28 -0.10
N SER A 8 -1.82 -7.72 0.28
CA SER A 8 -1.33 -7.77 1.66
C SER A 8 -0.17 -6.81 1.84
N ALA A 9 -0.17 -6.08 2.94
CA ALA A 9 0.88 -5.14 3.27
C ALA A 9 1.07 -5.01 4.78
N VAL A 10 2.27 -4.59 5.19
CA VAL A 10 2.63 -4.35 6.58
C VAL A 10 3.15 -2.92 6.73
N LEU A 11 2.68 -2.25 7.78
CA LEU A 11 3.15 -0.93 8.18
C LEU A 11 3.79 -1.03 9.56
N PHE A 12 5.03 -0.58 9.65
CA PHE A 12 5.77 -0.46 10.89
C PHE A 12 5.74 1.00 11.37
N TYR A 13 5.55 1.18 12.67
CA TYR A 13 5.52 2.50 13.29
C TYR A 13 6.02 2.44 14.73
N GLN A 14 6.38 3.60 15.28
CA GLN A 14 6.83 3.77 16.65
C GLN A 14 6.15 4.97 17.29
N VAL A 15 5.69 4.81 18.54
CA VAL A 15 5.22 5.94 19.35
C VAL A 15 6.42 6.80 19.75
N LYS A 16 6.43 8.06 19.34
CA LYS A 16 7.45 9.07 19.69
C LYS A 16 6.99 9.99 20.81
N ASN A 17 5.69 10.23 20.92
CA ASN A 17 5.10 11.02 21.99
C ASN A 17 3.88 10.27 22.56
N ALA A 18 4.07 9.67 23.74
CA ALA A 18 3.03 8.88 24.40
C ALA A 18 1.83 9.74 24.83
N TYR A 19 2.05 11.01 25.22
CA TYR A 19 0.96 11.92 25.58
C TYR A 19 0.03 12.14 24.38
N LYS A 20 0.59 12.52 23.22
CA LYS A 20 -0.21 12.70 21.99
C LYS A 20 -0.88 11.39 21.55
N ALA A 21 -0.18 10.26 21.62
CA ALA A 21 -0.76 8.98 21.24
C ALA A 21 -1.92 8.54 22.15
N CYS A 22 -1.97 9.03 23.39
CA CYS A 22 -3.05 8.75 24.34
C CYS A 22 -4.20 9.76 24.28
N PHE A 23 -3.93 11.03 23.94
CA PHE A 23 -4.91 12.11 24.08
C PHE A 23 -5.35 12.76 22.76
N ASP A 24 -4.54 12.71 21.70
CA ASP A 24 -4.86 13.32 20.41
C ASP A 24 -5.65 12.36 19.48
N VAL A 25 -5.81 11.10 19.89
CA VAL A 25 -6.58 10.07 19.17
C VAL A 25 -7.13 9.02 20.15
N THR A 26 -8.36 8.54 19.91
CA THR A 26 -9.03 7.58 20.80
C THR A 26 -8.33 6.22 20.84
N ASP A 27 -7.98 5.67 19.67
CA ASP A 27 -7.22 4.45 19.52
C ASP A 27 -6.28 4.58 18.32
N TYR A 28 -5.04 4.99 18.58
CA TYR A 28 -4.05 5.20 17.53
C TYR A 28 -3.84 3.94 16.69
N ARG A 29 -3.95 2.72 17.23
CA ARG A 29 -3.69 1.49 16.46
C ARG A 29 -4.77 1.28 15.41
N SER A 30 -6.03 1.35 15.83
CA SER A 30 -7.17 1.21 14.94
C SER A 30 -7.23 2.35 13.92
N SER A 31 -6.95 3.60 14.34
CA SER A 31 -6.91 4.75 13.45
C SER A 31 -5.79 4.64 12.41
N ILE A 32 -4.59 4.21 12.80
CA ILE A 32 -3.47 3.95 11.86
C ILE A 32 -3.84 2.84 10.88
N TYR A 33 -4.48 1.77 11.32
CA TYR A 33 -4.92 0.69 10.43
C TYR A 33 -5.92 1.19 9.37
N SER A 34 -6.90 2.00 9.79
CA SER A 34 -7.88 2.59 8.86
C SER A 34 -7.24 3.58 7.89
N VAL A 35 -6.37 4.47 8.37
CA VAL A 35 -5.62 5.41 7.51
C VAL A 35 -4.72 4.66 6.54
N GLY A 36 -3.98 3.66 7.03
CA GLY A 36 -3.12 2.80 6.22
C GLY A 36 -3.89 2.09 5.12
N THR A 37 -5.04 1.49 5.44
CA THR A 37 -5.88 0.78 4.46
C THR A 37 -6.51 1.73 3.44
N SER A 38 -7.02 2.88 3.89
CA SER A 38 -7.65 3.87 3.02
C SER A 38 -6.65 4.51 2.04
N SER A 39 -5.50 4.95 2.55
CA SER A 39 -4.42 5.51 1.74
C SER A 39 -3.88 4.49 0.75
N LEU A 40 -3.66 3.24 1.17
CA LEU A 40 -3.18 2.19 0.28
C LEU A 40 -4.14 1.92 -0.88
N ARG A 41 -5.46 1.89 -0.61
CA ARG A 41 -6.47 1.77 -1.66
C ARG A 41 -6.40 2.92 -2.66
N SER A 42 -6.25 4.15 -2.17
CA SER A 42 -6.16 5.35 -3.02
C SER A 42 -4.91 5.34 -3.90
N ILE A 43 -3.76 4.97 -3.33
CA ILE A 43 -2.48 4.96 -4.02
C ILE A 43 -2.43 3.82 -5.04
N VAL A 44 -2.85 2.60 -4.68
CA VAL A 44 -2.85 1.46 -5.62
C VAL A 44 -3.65 1.77 -6.90
N GLY A 45 -4.73 2.53 -6.80
CA GLY A 45 -5.51 2.94 -7.99
C GLY A 45 -4.79 3.91 -8.94
N GLN A 46 -3.67 4.51 -8.51
CA GLN A 46 -2.86 5.42 -9.32
C GLN A 46 -1.72 4.70 -10.06
N PHE A 47 -1.44 3.45 -9.72
CA PHE A 47 -0.38 2.65 -10.33
C PHE A 47 -0.98 1.63 -11.31
N GLU A 48 -0.26 1.38 -12.40
CA GLU A 48 -0.60 0.27 -13.29
C GLU A 48 -0.22 -1.07 -12.64
N TYR A 49 -0.96 -2.13 -12.97
CA TYR A 49 -0.74 -3.47 -12.43
C TYR A 49 0.72 -3.93 -12.59
N ASP A 50 1.29 -3.74 -13.78
CA ASP A 50 2.67 -4.11 -14.12
C ASP A 50 3.72 -3.35 -13.31
N GLN A 51 3.44 -2.08 -12.99
CA GLN A 51 4.33 -1.25 -12.18
C GLN A 51 4.39 -1.77 -10.74
N ILE A 52 3.26 -2.21 -10.19
CA ILE A 52 3.18 -2.76 -8.83
C ILE A 52 3.92 -4.10 -8.74
N ILE A 53 3.87 -4.93 -9.80
CA ILE A 53 4.61 -6.20 -9.83
C ILE A 53 6.11 -5.97 -10.06
N GLY A 54 6.47 -5.08 -10.97
CA GLY A 54 7.86 -4.83 -11.37
C GLY A 54 8.67 -4.02 -10.36
N ASP A 55 8.11 -2.98 -9.75
CA ASP A 55 8.80 -2.12 -8.80
C ASP A 55 7.89 -1.62 -7.66
N ARG A 56 7.86 -2.40 -6.58
CA ARG A 56 7.12 -2.05 -5.35
C ARG A 56 7.75 -0.89 -4.58
N ASN A 57 8.98 -0.47 -4.89
CA ASN A 57 9.66 0.55 -4.09
C ASN A 57 8.97 1.90 -4.18
N LYS A 58 8.46 2.27 -5.36
CA LYS A 58 7.72 3.53 -5.55
C LYS A 58 6.44 3.52 -4.72
N LEU A 59 5.66 2.45 -4.83
CA LEU A 59 4.43 2.27 -4.06
C LEU A 59 4.68 2.29 -2.54
N ASN A 60 5.71 1.56 -2.07
CA ASN A 60 6.09 1.54 -0.65
C ASN A 60 6.46 2.94 -0.12
N LYS A 61 7.24 3.71 -0.89
CA LYS A 61 7.66 5.08 -0.52
C LYS A 61 6.47 6.03 -0.47
N GLU A 62 5.61 5.99 -1.49
CA GLU A 62 4.42 6.84 -1.57
C GLU A 62 3.48 6.54 -0.41
N TRP A 63 3.22 5.24 -0.16
CA TRP A 63 2.36 4.83 0.94
C TRP A 63 2.92 5.20 2.31
N LEU A 64 4.24 5.01 2.52
CA LEU A 64 4.91 5.43 3.75
C LEU A 64 4.76 6.93 4.02
N SER A 65 4.93 7.75 2.97
CA SER A 65 4.83 9.22 3.04
C SER A 65 3.40 9.66 3.39
N VAL A 66 2.41 9.17 2.66
CA VAL A 66 1.00 9.55 2.86
C VAL A 66 0.52 9.16 4.26
N VAL A 67 0.83 7.94 4.73
CA VAL A 67 0.44 7.53 6.08
C VAL A 67 1.22 8.32 7.12
N GLY A 68 2.54 8.49 6.95
CA GLY A 68 3.39 9.24 7.89
C GLY A 68 2.85 10.65 8.16
N ASN A 69 2.58 11.40 7.09
CA ASN A 69 2.02 12.77 7.18
C ASN A 69 0.65 12.79 7.87
N SER A 70 -0.17 11.75 7.64
CA SER A 70 -1.51 11.67 8.21
C SER A 70 -1.50 11.39 9.71
N ILE A 71 -0.51 10.67 10.23
CA ILE A 71 -0.52 10.17 11.62
C ILE A 71 0.48 10.89 12.54
N GLU A 72 1.37 11.73 11.99
CA GLU A 72 2.42 12.40 12.76
C GLU A 72 1.86 13.21 13.94
N HIS A 73 0.71 13.85 13.75
CA HIS A 73 0.05 14.65 14.77
C HIS A 73 -0.38 13.82 16.00
N TRP A 74 -0.56 12.50 15.87
CA TRP A 74 -0.83 11.59 16.99
C TRP A 74 0.43 11.23 17.78
N GLY A 75 1.59 11.81 17.46
CA GLY A 75 2.86 11.46 18.11
C GLY A 75 3.36 10.06 17.72
N VAL A 76 2.92 9.53 16.58
CA VAL A 76 3.35 8.26 16.03
C VAL A 76 4.11 8.50 14.73
N GLN A 77 5.27 7.85 14.58
CA GLN A 77 6.10 7.94 13.39
C GLN A 77 6.09 6.60 12.64
N THR A 78 5.79 6.63 11.34
CA THR A 78 5.97 5.45 10.48
C THR A 78 7.45 5.22 10.19
N THR A 79 7.88 3.95 10.19
CA THR A 79 9.28 3.59 9.98
C THR A 79 9.49 2.82 8.69
N LYS A 80 8.53 1.97 8.31
CA LYS A 80 8.61 1.17 7.08
C LYS A 80 7.22 0.78 6.62
N ALA A 81 7.03 0.74 5.31
CA ALA A 81 5.83 0.25 4.65
C ALA A 81 6.25 -0.77 3.60
N GLU A 82 5.61 -1.94 3.58
CA GLU A 82 6.01 -3.04 2.72
C GLU A 82 4.79 -3.78 2.16
N ILE A 83 4.63 -3.76 0.84
CA ILE A 83 3.69 -4.63 0.14
C ILE A 83 4.25 -6.06 0.11
N GLN A 84 3.53 -6.99 0.73
CA GLN A 84 3.91 -8.40 0.81
C GLN A 84 3.43 -9.18 -0.42
N SER A 85 2.17 -8.98 -0.80
CA SER A 85 1.57 -9.65 -1.96
C SER A 85 0.59 -8.72 -2.67
N PHE A 86 0.52 -8.87 -3.98
CA PHE A 86 -0.41 -8.17 -4.85
C PHE A 86 -0.76 -9.09 -6.01
N GLY A 87 -2.05 -9.23 -6.30
CA GLY A 87 -2.51 -10.00 -7.45
C GLY A 87 -4.02 -9.92 -7.62
N PRO A 88 -4.56 -10.49 -8.70
CA PRO A 88 -5.99 -10.55 -8.94
C PRO A 88 -6.65 -11.49 -7.93
N LEU A 89 -7.91 -11.21 -7.61
CA LEU A 89 -8.69 -12.07 -6.72
C LEU A 89 -8.99 -13.44 -7.35
N ASP A 90 -9.16 -13.49 -8.68
CA ASP A 90 -9.41 -14.71 -9.44
C ASP A 90 -8.15 -15.20 -10.18
N ALA A 91 -7.81 -16.47 -9.96
CA ALA A 91 -6.69 -17.16 -10.63
C ALA A 91 -6.85 -17.27 -12.15
N SER A 92 -8.07 -17.28 -12.69
CA SER A 92 -8.30 -17.26 -14.14
C SER A 92 -7.84 -15.94 -14.77
N VAL A 93 -8.08 -14.84 -14.05
CA VAL A 93 -7.69 -13.48 -14.44
C VAL A 93 -6.18 -13.32 -14.31
N ALA A 94 -5.56 -13.87 -13.26
CA ALA A 94 -4.11 -13.87 -13.10
C ALA A 94 -3.38 -14.46 -14.31
N ARG A 95 -3.78 -15.65 -14.77
CA ARG A 95 -3.19 -16.29 -15.97
C ARG A 95 -3.40 -15.48 -17.25
N THR A 96 -4.49 -14.73 -17.33
CA THR A 96 -4.81 -13.90 -18.49
C THR A 96 -3.94 -12.65 -18.52
N LEU A 97 -3.79 -11.99 -17.36
CA LEU A 97 -2.93 -10.82 -17.20
C LEU A 97 -1.45 -11.18 -17.43
N GLU A 98 -0.97 -12.28 -16.88
CA GLU A 98 0.41 -12.75 -17.11
C GLU A 98 0.71 -12.89 -18.61
N LYS A 99 -0.18 -13.55 -19.37
CA LYS A 99 -0.04 -13.69 -20.83
C LYS A 99 -0.07 -12.35 -21.56
N GLN A 100 -0.88 -11.41 -21.11
CA GLN A 100 -0.94 -10.06 -21.70
C GLN A 100 0.33 -9.29 -21.43
N MET A 101 0.84 -9.34 -20.19
CA MET A 101 2.09 -8.71 -19.79
C MET A 101 3.29 -9.25 -20.56
N ASP A 102 3.38 -10.57 -20.73
CA ASP A 102 4.45 -11.20 -21.52
C ASP A 102 4.42 -10.73 -22.98
N ALA A 103 3.24 -10.71 -23.59
CA ALA A 103 3.07 -10.22 -24.97
C ALA A 103 3.41 -8.73 -25.14
N GLU A 104 3.09 -7.90 -24.15
CA GLU A 104 3.42 -6.47 -24.15
C GLU A 104 4.92 -6.24 -23.90
N ARG A 105 5.56 -7.09 -23.09
CA ARG A 105 7.01 -7.07 -22.85
C ARG A 105 7.79 -7.46 -24.10
N ASP A 106 7.35 -8.49 -24.82
CA ASP A 106 7.95 -8.93 -26.09
C ASP A 106 7.84 -7.85 -27.19
N ARG A 107 6.78 -7.04 -27.19
CA ARG A 107 6.62 -5.91 -28.13
C ARG A 107 7.53 -4.72 -27.84
N ARG A 108 7.99 -4.57 -26.60
CA ARG A 108 8.84 -3.44 -26.15
C ARG A 108 10.34 -3.73 -26.33
N GLN A 109 10.71 -4.99 -26.59
CA GLN A 109 12.06 -5.41 -26.98
C GLN A 109 12.26 -5.32 -28.49
#